data_AF-I2BBY4-F1
#
_entry.id   AF-I2BBY4-F1
#
_cell.length_a   1.000
_cell.length_b   1.000
_cell.length_c   1.000
_cell.angle_alpha   90.00
_cell.angle_beta   90.00
_cell.angle_gamma   90.00
#
_symmetry.space_group_name_H-M   'P 1'
#
loop_
_entity.id
_entity.type
_entity.pdbx_description
1 polymer ?
#
loop_
_entity_poly.entity_id
_entity_poly.type
_entity_poly.pdbx_seq_one_letter_code
_entity_poly.pdbx_strand_id
1 'polypeptide(L)'
;MKNRLLMVAVMVSCSATAEVLPLSEDSKFTPQGSVTTVSSGGVLQQVEQGTLNGVWYRFSFADGEGVFQGEEGQTADTTEGNWLLSCYQDNMTDKRSCSASKYDLTVTYYDNGASKVALGNNSFSGSRIYARIDGGEVMQGLGYGYFASNDSKTIINALLEGKTIRTRWQEWPYQSRVEGRVSGFGFAQVSRYMKWVLAGQPAPGG
;
A
#
# COMPACT_ATOMS: atom_id res chain seq x y z
N MET A 1 -5.21 -56.46 -7.47
CA MET A 1 -5.87 -55.15 -7.65
C MET A 1 -5.73 -54.38 -6.34
N LYS A 2 -5.01 -53.26 -6.31
CA LYS A 2 -4.78 -52.45 -5.09
C LYS A 2 -5.60 -51.15 -5.20
N ASN A 3 -6.68 -51.05 -4.42
CA ASN A 3 -7.41 -49.80 -4.24
C ASN A 3 -6.55 -48.82 -3.44
N ARG A 4 -6.24 -47.66 -4.02
CA ARG A 4 -5.68 -46.53 -3.28
C ARG A 4 -6.83 -45.61 -2.89
N LEU A 5 -7.07 -45.50 -1.58
CA LEU A 5 -7.90 -44.46 -0.99
C LEU A 5 -7.25 -43.10 -1.28
N LEU A 6 -7.99 -42.18 -1.90
CA LEU A 6 -7.60 -40.77 -2.01
C LEU A 6 -8.10 -40.06 -0.73
N MET A 7 -7.18 -39.54 0.08
CA MET A 7 -7.52 -38.56 1.11
C MET A 7 -7.78 -37.21 0.42
N VAL A 8 -9.01 -36.72 0.52
CA VAL A 8 -9.36 -35.34 0.16
C VAL A 8 -9.05 -34.47 1.37
N ALA A 9 -7.96 -33.72 1.32
CA ALA A 9 -7.67 -32.68 2.30
C ALA A 9 -8.57 -31.48 2.00
N VAL A 10 -9.62 -31.31 2.81
CA VAL A 10 -10.44 -30.09 2.80
C VAL A 10 -9.62 -29.00 3.48
N MET A 11 -8.99 -28.14 2.69
CA MET A 11 -8.38 -26.91 3.21
C MET A 11 -9.50 -25.92 3.55
N VAL A 12 -9.82 -25.82 4.83
CA VAL A 12 -10.62 -24.71 5.36
C VAL A 12 -9.72 -23.47 5.37
N SER A 13 -9.87 -22.60 4.38
CA SER A 13 -9.26 -21.27 4.42
C SER A 13 -10.02 -20.42 5.46
N CYS A 14 -9.40 -20.22 6.61
CA CYS A 14 -9.84 -19.21 7.56
C CYS A 14 -9.46 -17.85 6.97
N SER A 15 -10.42 -17.17 6.34
CA SER A 15 -10.26 -15.76 5.96
C SER A 15 -10.42 -14.92 7.22
N ALA A 16 -9.30 -14.56 7.85
CA ALA A 16 -9.30 -13.48 8.84
C ALA A 16 -9.69 -12.20 8.09
N THR A 17 -10.89 -11.69 8.34
CA THR A 17 -11.34 -10.41 7.79
C THR A 17 -10.69 -9.31 8.62
N ALA A 18 -9.79 -8.54 8.02
CA ALA A 18 -9.25 -7.34 8.64
C ALA A 18 -10.32 -6.23 8.68
N GLU A 19 -10.36 -5.45 9.76
CA GLU A 19 -11.26 -4.30 9.87
C GLU A 19 -10.54 -3.03 9.39
N VAL A 20 -11.27 -2.15 8.70
CA VAL A 20 -10.75 -0.84 8.30
C VAL A 20 -10.43 -0.01 9.54
N LEU A 21 -9.45 0.89 9.44
CA LEU A 21 -9.11 1.81 10.53
C LEU A 21 -9.84 3.15 10.34
N PRO A 22 -11.01 3.37 10.97
CA PRO A 22 -11.69 4.65 10.89
C PRO A 22 -10.84 5.75 11.52
N LEU A 23 -10.89 6.93 10.92
CA LEU A 23 -10.22 8.11 11.42
C LEU A 23 -11.18 8.90 12.31
N SER A 24 -10.65 9.53 13.34
CA SER A 24 -11.42 10.50 14.13
C SER A 24 -11.80 11.69 13.23
N GLU A 25 -13.09 12.04 13.21
CA GLU A 25 -13.60 13.19 12.44
C GLU A 25 -12.99 14.53 12.86
N ASP A 26 -12.50 14.61 14.11
CA ASP A 26 -11.80 15.79 14.63
C ASP A 26 -10.33 15.86 14.19
N SER A 27 -9.82 14.82 13.52
CA SER A 27 -8.42 14.69 13.13
C SER A 27 -8.19 15.09 11.68
N LYS A 28 -7.73 16.31 11.44
CA LYS A 28 -7.25 16.71 10.11
C LYS A 28 -5.85 16.21 9.81
N PHE A 29 -5.64 15.69 8.61
CA PHE A 29 -4.30 15.30 8.15
C PHE A 29 -3.45 16.53 7.84
N THR A 30 -4.02 17.56 7.20
CA THR A 30 -3.36 18.85 7.04
C THR A 30 -4.26 20.02 7.48
N PRO A 31 -3.70 21.11 8.03
CA PRO A 31 -4.50 22.28 8.40
C PRO A 31 -5.27 22.90 7.23
N GLN A 32 -4.70 22.85 6.03
CA GLN A 32 -5.25 23.43 4.80
C GLN A 32 -6.22 22.48 4.06
N GLY A 33 -6.30 21.21 4.47
CA GLY A 33 -7.22 20.23 3.89
C GLY A 33 -8.67 20.69 4.04
N SER A 34 -9.46 20.51 2.99
CA SER A 34 -10.91 20.74 3.02
C SER A 34 -11.60 19.43 3.38
N VAL A 35 -12.45 19.46 4.40
CA VAL A 35 -13.31 18.33 4.78
C VAL A 35 -14.71 18.58 4.23
N THR A 36 -15.25 17.61 3.49
CA THR A 36 -16.59 17.67 2.92
C THR A 36 -17.36 16.38 3.23
N THR A 37 -18.68 16.47 3.29
CA THR A 37 -19.55 15.31 3.36
C THR A 37 -19.97 14.91 1.95
N VAL A 38 -19.74 13.66 1.58
CA VAL A 38 -20.13 13.07 0.30
C VAL A 38 -21.12 11.94 0.55
N SER A 39 -22.04 11.71 -0.41
CA SER A 39 -22.95 10.56 -0.39
C SER A 39 -22.43 9.51 -1.37
N SER A 40 -22.13 8.32 -0.86
CA SER A 40 -21.70 7.16 -1.64
C SER A 40 -22.62 5.98 -1.30
N GLY A 41 -23.36 5.47 -2.30
CA GLY A 41 -24.31 4.37 -2.07
C GLY A 41 -25.42 4.68 -1.06
N GLY A 42 -25.76 5.96 -0.84
CA GLY A 42 -26.75 6.38 0.15
C GLY A 42 -26.22 6.54 1.58
N VAL A 43 -24.92 6.29 1.80
CA VAL A 43 -24.23 6.50 3.07
C VAL A 43 -23.47 7.82 3.00
N LEU A 44 -23.64 8.67 4.02
CA LEU A 44 -22.87 9.90 4.18
C LEU A 44 -21.50 9.58 4.76
N GLN A 45 -20.45 10.09 4.14
CA GLN A 45 -19.07 9.91 4.57
C GLN A 45 -18.35 11.25 4.55
N GLN A 46 -17.48 11.49 5.55
CA GLN A 46 -16.57 12.61 5.52
C GLN A 46 -15.33 12.26 4.72
N VAL A 47 -14.87 13.21 3.91
CA VAL A 47 -13.69 13.09 3.07
C VAL A 47 -12.83 14.33 3.29
N GLU A 48 -11.54 14.14 3.55
CA GLU A 48 -10.57 15.23 3.47
C GLU A 48 -9.88 15.21 2.11
N GLN A 49 -9.71 16.38 1.50
CA GLN A 49 -8.90 16.55 0.31
C GLN A 49 -8.06 17.82 0.39
N GLY A 50 -6.92 17.83 -0.29
CA GLY A 50 -6.04 18.99 -0.28
C GLY A 50 -4.78 18.81 -1.09
N THR A 51 -3.79 19.64 -0.81
CA THR A 51 -2.46 19.54 -1.41
C THR A 51 -1.41 19.71 -0.33
N LEU A 52 -0.42 18.82 -0.32
CA LEU A 52 0.70 18.87 0.62
C LEU A 52 2.02 18.88 -0.15
N ASN A 53 2.74 20.00 -0.09
CA ASN A 53 3.96 20.25 -0.86
C ASN A 53 3.78 19.96 -2.37
N GLY A 54 2.69 20.47 -2.96
CA GLY A 54 2.38 20.31 -4.38
C GLY A 54 1.82 18.93 -4.78
N VAL A 55 1.69 17.99 -3.84
CA VAL A 55 1.11 16.66 -4.07
C VAL A 55 -0.34 16.67 -3.61
N TRP A 56 -1.26 16.44 -4.54
CA TRP A 56 -2.68 16.35 -4.23
C TRP A 56 -3.02 15.06 -3.47
N TYR A 57 -4.02 15.12 -2.58
CA TYR A 57 -4.55 13.95 -1.87
C TYR A 57 -6.06 14.03 -1.62
N ARG A 58 -6.67 12.86 -1.40
CA ARG A 58 -8.01 12.68 -0.83
C ARG A 58 -8.09 11.39 -0.04
N PHE A 59 -8.76 11.40 1.11
CA PHE A 59 -9.06 10.16 1.85
C PHE A 59 -10.41 10.25 2.56
N SER A 60 -11.00 9.09 2.82
CA SER A 60 -12.25 8.93 3.58
C SER A 60 -11.94 8.73 5.06
N PHE A 61 -12.72 9.37 5.93
CA PHE A 61 -12.63 9.15 7.37
C PHE A 61 -13.25 7.82 7.81
N ALA A 62 -14.17 7.27 7.01
CA ALA A 62 -14.91 6.06 7.39
C ALA A 62 -14.02 4.82 7.45
N ASP A 63 -13.00 4.75 6.59
CA ASP A 63 -12.15 3.58 6.39
C ASP A 63 -10.65 3.91 6.27
N GLY A 64 -10.29 5.19 6.26
CA GLY A 64 -8.92 5.66 6.12
C GLY A 64 -8.33 5.40 4.72
N GLU A 65 -9.15 4.95 3.76
CA GLU A 65 -8.73 4.72 2.39
C GLU A 65 -8.52 6.04 1.67
N GLY A 66 -7.48 6.10 0.84
CA GLY A 66 -7.07 7.35 0.23
C GLY A 66 -6.34 7.20 -1.10
N VAL A 67 -6.25 8.32 -1.80
CA VAL A 67 -5.52 8.46 -3.05
C VAL A 67 -4.60 9.66 -2.93
N PHE A 68 -3.33 9.47 -3.28
CA PHE A 68 -2.34 10.53 -3.39
C PHE A 68 -1.80 10.55 -4.81
N GLN A 69 -1.55 11.76 -5.30
CA GLN A 69 -0.97 11.96 -6.62
C GLN A 69 0.37 11.22 -6.73
N GLY A 70 0.47 10.33 -7.72
CA GLY A 70 1.65 9.49 -7.91
C GLY A 70 2.55 9.91 -9.07
N GLU A 71 2.11 10.79 -9.97
CA GLU A 71 2.93 11.35 -11.05
C GLU A 71 2.64 12.85 -11.22
N GLU A 72 3.59 13.60 -11.77
CA GLU A 72 3.38 15.01 -12.11
C GLU A 72 2.20 15.17 -13.08
N GLY A 73 1.31 16.13 -12.80
CA GLY A 73 0.14 16.43 -13.63
C GLY A 73 -1.05 15.46 -13.51
N GLN A 74 -0.93 14.34 -12.79
CA GLN A 74 -2.09 13.48 -12.47
C GLN A 74 -3.00 14.15 -11.44
N THR A 75 -4.32 13.93 -11.58
CA THR A 75 -5.33 14.33 -10.57
C THR A 75 -5.91 13.10 -9.87
N ALA A 76 -6.77 13.36 -8.88
CA ALA A 76 -7.60 12.40 -8.15
C ALA A 76 -8.47 11.46 -8.97
N ASP A 77 -8.79 11.88 -10.18
CA ASP A 77 -9.92 11.34 -10.95
C ASP A 77 -9.56 10.00 -11.59
N THR A 78 -8.26 9.69 -11.63
CA THR A 78 -7.72 8.41 -12.05
C THR A 78 -7.11 7.70 -10.84
N THR A 79 -7.33 6.39 -10.75
CA THR A 79 -6.57 5.54 -9.82
C THR A 79 -5.26 5.05 -10.43
N GLU A 80 -5.17 5.05 -11.76
CA GLU A 80 -4.00 4.63 -12.50
C GLU A 80 -2.84 5.63 -12.30
N GLY A 81 -1.68 5.12 -11.87
CA GLY A 81 -0.49 5.93 -11.62
C GLY A 81 -0.49 6.70 -10.31
N ASN A 82 -1.59 6.71 -9.55
CA ASN A 82 -1.66 7.28 -8.22
C ASN A 82 -1.34 6.25 -7.13
N TRP A 83 -0.99 6.74 -5.95
CA TRP A 83 -0.82 5.90 -4.76
C TRP A 83 -2.19 5.65 -4.13
N LEU A 84 -2.57 4.38 -4.02
CA LEU A 84 -3.80 3.94 -3.36
C LEU A 84 -3.45 3.47 -1.96
N LEU A 85 -4.11 4.03 -0.95
CA LEU A 85 -3.86 3.73 0.45
C LEU A 85 -5.02 2.99 1.08
N SER A 86 -4.66 2.11 2.00
CA SER A 86 -5.59 1.50 2.93
C SER A 86 -4.91 1.17 4.25
N CYS A 87 -5.65 1.31 5.34
CA CYS A 87 -5.18 1.06 6.69
C CYS A 87 -6.16 0.11 7.39
N TYR A 88 -5.62 -0.90 8.06
CA TYR A 88 -6.41 -1.96 8.68
C TYR A 88 -5.88 -2.32 10.07
N GLN A 89 -6.79 -2.78 10.92
CA GLN A 89 -6.51 -3.48 12.16
C GLN A 89 -6.81 -4.97 11.96
N ASP A 90 -5.85 -5.80 12.34
CA ASP A 90 -6.04 -7.24 12.37
C ASP A 90 -6.94 -7.61 13.54
N ASN A 91 -8.12 -8.18 13.25
CA ASN A 91 -9.15 -8.50 14.24
C ASN A 91 -8.76 -9.59 15.24
N MET A 92 -7.65 -10.30 15.01
CA MET A 92 -7.19 -11.38 15.89
C MET A 92 -6.07 -10.92 16.83
N THR A 93 -5.28 -9.93 16.41
CA THR A 93 -4.05 -9.52 17.11
C THR A 93 -4.01 -8.04 17.47
N ASP A 94 -5.03 -7.27 17.07
CA ASP A 94 -5.14 -5.82 17.20
C ASP A 94 -3.97 -5.05 16.55
N LYS A 95 -3.17 -5.72 15.73
CA LYS A 95 -2.03 -5.12 15.03
C LYS A 95 -2.54 -4.25 13.91
N ARG A 96 -2.05 -3.02 13.86
CA ARG A 96 -2.41 -2.04 12.84
C ARG A 96 -1.35 -2.00 11.75
N SER A 97 -1.81 -1.84 10.52
CA SER A 97 -0.95 -1.65 9.37
C SER A 97 -1.58 -0.70 8.37
N CYS A 98 -0.75 0.02 7.63
CA CYS A 98 -1.15 0.82 6.49
C CYS A 98 -0.34 0.38 5.29
N SER A 99 -1.01 0.19 4.16
CA SER A 99 -0.38 -0.13 2.89
C SER A 99 -0.68 0.95 1.86
N ALA A 100 0.31 1.23 1.02
CA ALA A 100 0.15 2.05 -0.16
C ALA A 100 0.65 1.28 -1.38
N SER A 101 -0.18 1.19 -2.41
CA SER A 101 0.17 0.54 -3.67
C SER A 101 0.18 1.54 -4.81
N LYS A 102 1.11 1.32 -5.75
CA LYS A 102 1.14 1.99 -7.03
C LYS A 102 1.63 1.00 -8.07
N TYR A 103 0.78 0.75 -9.08
CA TYR A 103 0.96 -0.38 -10.00
C TYR A 103 1.13 -1.68 -9.20
N ASP A 104 2.20 -2.43 -9.45
CA ASP A 104 2.49 -3.69 -8.78
C ASP A 104 3.28 -3.55 -7.48
N LEU A 105 3.70 -2.35 -7.09
CA LEU A 105 4.52 -2.14 -5.90
C LEU A 105 3.65 -1.72 -4.72
N THR A 106 3.77 -2.47 -3.63
CA THR A 106 3.08 -2.19 -2.37
C THR A 106 4.10 -1.96 -1.27
N VAL A 107 3.98 -0.84 -0.56
CA VAL A 107 4.69 -0.57 0.69
C VAL A 107 3.72 -0.72 1.86
N THR A 108 4.10 -1.49 2.88
CA THR A 108 3.34 -1.63 4.11
C THR A 108 4.16 -1.12 5.30
N TYR A 109 3.56 -0.28 6.12
CA TYR A 109 4.03 0.04 7.47
C TYR A 109 3.17 -0.65 8.53
N TYR A 110 3.83 -1.06 9.62
CA TYR A 110 3.21 -1.67 10.78
C TYR A 110 3.34 -0.74 11.99
N ASP A 111 2.39 -0.79 12.91
CA ASP A 111 2.38 0.00 14.15
C ASP A 111 3.59 -0.25 15.07
N ASN A 112 4.22 -1.42 14.97
CA ASN A 112 5.47 -1.75 15.66
C ASN A 112 6.72 -1.11 15.02
N GLY A 113 6.56 -0.27 13.98
CA GLY A 113 7.64 0.41 13.26
C GLY A 113 8.32 -0.42 12.17
N ALA A 114 7.91 -1.67 11.97
CA ALA A 114 8.40 -2.48 10.85
C ALA A 114 7.83 -2.00 9.50
N SER A 115 8.51 -2.36 8.42
CA SER A 115 8.10 -2.01 7.06
C SER A 115 8.40 -3.15 6.09
N LYS A 116 7.61 -3.28 5.04
CA LYS A 116 7.75 -4.30 4.00
C LYS A 116 7.47 -3.71 2.62
N VAL A 117 8.23 -4.16 1.62
CA VAL A 117 7.92 -3.91 0.21
C VAL A 117 7.61 -5.23 -0.48
N ALA A 118 6.49 -5.26 -1.20
CA ALA A 118 6.01 -6.40 -1.97
C ALA A 118 5.81 -6.04 -3.44
N LEU A 119 5.88 -7.06 -4.31
CA LEU A 119 5.58 -6.94 -5.74
C LEU A 119 4.53 -7.97 -6.17
N GLY A 120 3.54 -7.49 -6.92
CA GLY A 120 2.48 -8.28 -7.53
C GLY A 120 1.40 -8.73 -6.53
N ASN A 121 0.15 -8.68 -6.98
CA ASN A 121 -1.01 -9.08 -6.17
C ASN A 121 -1.30 -10.59 -6.22
N ASN A 122 -0.71 -11.32 -7.17
CA ASN A 122 -0.89 -12.76 -7.36
C ASN A 122 0.38 -13.42 -7.92
N SER A 123 1.47 -13.34 -7.14
CA SER A 123 2.77 -13.88 -7.55
C SER A 123 2.76 -15.41 -7.64
N PHE A 124 3.41 -15.97 -8.67
CA PHE A 124 3.60 -17.41 -8.78
C PHE A 124 4.45 -17.92 -7.60
N SER A 125 3.97 -18.95 -6.89
CA SER A 125 4.64 -19.45 -5.68
C SER A 125 6.09 -19.87 -5.95
N GLY A 126 7.02 -19.38 -5.12
CA GLY A 126 8.46 -19.63 -5.27
C GLY A 126 9.15 -18.78 -6.34
N SER A 127 8.42 -17.96 -7.10
CA SER A 127 9.03 -17.07 -8.08
C SER A 127 9.76 -15.91 -7.40
N ARG A 128 10.92 -15.56 -7.96
CA ARG A 128 11.72 -14.43 -7.48
C ARG A 128 11.15 -13.13 -8.03
N ILE A 129 11.12 -12.12 -7.17
CA ILE A 129 10.84 -10.75 -7.56
C ILE A 129 12.15 -9.96 -7.62
N TYR A 130 12.18 -8.91 -8.43
CA TYR A 130 13.37 -8.09 -8.62
C TYR A 130 13.00 -6.61 -8.60
N ALA A 131 13.88 -5.82 -7.98
CA ALA A 131 13.80 -4.36 -8.04
C ALA A 131 15.16 -3.78 -8.43
N ARG A 132 15.14 -2.67 -9.14
CA ARG A 132 16.32 -1.85 -9.42
C ARG A 132 15.96 -0.39 -9.18
N ILE A 133 16.72 0.27 -8.32
CA ILE A 133 16.59 1.72 -8.10
C ILE A 133 17.36 2.43 -9.22
N ASP A 134 16.64 3.21 -10.02
CA ASP A 134 17.13 3.88 -11.22
C ASP A 134 17.93 2.91 -12.13
N GLY A 135 19.24 3.10 -12.20
CA GLY A 135 20.19 2.27 -12.95
C GLY A 135 21.12 1.41 -12.10
N GLY A 136 20.90 1.32 -10.78
CA GLY A 136 21.78 0.65 -9.82
C GLY A 136 21.75 -0.88 -9.86
N GLU A 137 22.22 -1.49 -8.78
CA GLU A 137 22.23 -2.94 -8.62
C GLU A 137 20.81 -3.54 -8.54
N VAL A 138 20.68 -4.80 -8.96
CA VAL A 138 19.43 -5.54 -8.89
C VAL A 138 19.30 -6.17 -7.51
N MET A 139 18.26 -5.76 -6.79
CA MET A 139 17.80 -6.44 -5.57
C MET A 139 16.89 -7.60 -5.96
N GLN A 140 16.98 -8.71 -5.22
CA GLN A 140 16.21 -9.92 -5.45
C GLN A 140 15.44 -10.33 -4.19
N GLY A 141 14.13 -10.50 -4.30
CA GLY A 141 13.28 -10.98 -3.20
C GLY A 141 13.40 -12.50 -2.96
N LEU A 142 12.85 -12.94 -1.82
CA LEU A 142 13.07 -14.28 -1.26
C LEU A 142 12.14 -15.39 -1.80
N GLY A 143 11.37 -15.13 -2.86
CA GLY A 143 10.47 -16.14 -3.45
C GLY A 143 9.02 -16.12 -2.95
N TYR A 144 8.68 -15.17 -2.07
CA TYR A 144 7.37 -15.04 -1.43
C TYR A 144 6.63 -13.75 -1.81
N GLY A 145 7.03 -13.10 -2.91
CA GLY A 145 6.41 -11.84 -3.36
C GLY A 145 6.83 -10.59 -2.56
N TYR A 146 7.80 -10.69 -1.64
CA TYR A 146 8.32 -9.54 -0.90
C TYR A 146 9.85 -9.56 -0.75
N PHE A 147 10.40 -8.38 -0.48
CA PHE A 147 11.83 -8.17 -0.24
C PHE A 147 12.20 -8.37 1.23
N ALA A 148 13.46 -8.76 1.50
CA ALA A 148 13.99 -8.82 2.85
C ALA A 148 13.89 -7.43 3.54
N SER A 149 13.96 -7.39 4.87
CA SER A 149 13.77 -6.14 5.62
C SER A 149 14.74 -5.02 5.21
N ASN A 150 16.02 -5.34 5.00
CA ASN A 150 17.02 -4.34 4.59
C ASN A 150 16.75 -3.83 3.17
N ASP A 151 16.44 -4.71 2.22
CA ASP A 151 16.09 -4.31 0.85
C ASP A 151 14.80 -3.48 0.81
N SER A 152 13.80 -3.85 1.62
CA SER A 152 12.57 -3.08 1.79
C SER A 152 12.88 -1.66 2.26
N LYS A 153 13.74 -1.50 3.28
CA LYS A 153 14.17 -0.17 3.76
C LYS A 153 14.90 0.62 2.67
N THR A 154 15.78 -0.02 1.92
CA THR A 154 16.49 0.62 0.80
C THR A 154 15.53 1.12 -0.28
N ILE A 155 14.55 0.30 -0.67
CA ILE A 155 13.52 0.68 -1.66
C ILE A 155 12.64 1.82 -1.12
N ILE A 156 12.21 1.75 0.14
CA ILE A 156 11.41 2.80 0.78
C ILE A 156 12.16 4.13 0.80
N ASN A 157 13.44 4.13 1.19
CA ASN A 157 14.25 5.36 1.20
C ASN A 157 14.39 5.94 -0.21
N ALA A 158 14.59 5.10 -1.23
CA ALA A 158 14.64 5.57 -2.62
C ALA A 158 13.30 6.20 -3.06
N LEU A 159 12.16 5.60 -2.70
CA LEU A 159 10.85 6.18 -2.99
C LEU A 159 10.64 7.53 -2.26
N LEU A 160 11.08 7.64 -1.01
CA LEU A 160 11.04 8.90 -0.24
C LEU A 160 11.88 10.01 -0.89
N GLU A 161 12.97 9.65 -1.54
CA GLU A 161 13.83 10.55 -2.32
C GLU A 161 13.27 10.85 -3.73
N GLY A 162 12.11 10.31 -4.10
CA GLY A 162 11.50 10.49 -5.42
C GLY A 162 12.15 9.68 -6.54
N LYS A 163 13.02 8.72 -6.23
CA LYS A 163 13.70 7.89 -7.24
C LYS A 163 12.74 6.93 -7.95
N THR A 164 13.16 6.43 -9.10
CA THR A 164 12.39 5.44 -9.87
C THR A 164 12.77 4.03 -9.45
N ILE A 165 11.78 3.16 -9.24
CA ILE A 165 11.95 1.72 -9.02
C ILE A 165 11.51 0.97 -10.27
N ARG A 166 12.41 0.23 -10.91
CA ARG A 166 12.06 -0.75 -11.94
C ARG A 166 11.81 -2.10 -11.29
N THR A 167 10.70 -2.74 -11.62
CA THR A 167 10.24 -3.96 -10.98
C THR A 167 10.14 -5.09 -12.00
N ARG A 168 10.32 -6.33 -11.53
CA ARG A 168 10.04 -7.53 -12.31
C ARG A 168 9.54 -8.64 -11.40
N TRP A 169 8.46 -9.30 -11.79
CA TRP A 169 7.91 -10.45 -11.09
C TRP A 169 7.25 -11.43 -12.09
N GLN A 170 6.75 -12.57 -11.59
CA GLN A 170 6.05 -13.57 -12.41
C GLN A 170 4.62 -13.74 -11.92
N GLU A 171 3.68 -13.54 -12.83
CA GLU A 171 2.25 -13.65 -12.54
C GLU A 171 1.76 -15.10 -12.54
N TRP A 172 0.94 -15.45 -11.55
CA TRP A 172 0.18 -16.70 -11.54
C TRP A 172 -1.12 -16.55 -12.36
N PRO A 173 -1.56 -17.56 -13.14
CA PRO A 173 -0.99 -18.91 -13.29
C PRO A 173 0.01 -19.06 -14.44
N TYR A 174 0.17 -18.04 -15.28
CA TYR A 174 0.79 -18.19 -16.59
C TYR A 174 2.33 -18.04 -16.60
N GLN A 175 2.96 -17.80 -15.44
CA GLN A 175 4.40 -17.55 -15.29
C GLN A 175 4.93 -16.42 -16.18
N SER A 176 4.03 -15.60 -16.71
CA SER A 176 4.34 -14.44 -17.54
C SER A 176 5.17 -13.46 -16.74
N ARG A 177 6.24 -12.97 -17.36
CA ARG A 177 7.07 -11.93 -16.75
C ARG A 177 6.34 -10.61 -16.85
N VAL A 178 6.08 -10.00 -15.70
CA VAL A 178 5.56 -8.64 -15.59
C VAL A 178 6.71 -7.72 -15.22
N GLU A 179 6.86 -6.62 -15.94
CA GLU A 179 7.87 -5.60 -15.67
C GLU A 179 7.17 -4.25 -15.50
N GLY A 180 7.65 -3.47 -14.54
CA GLY A 180 7.05 -2.19 -14.20
C GLY A 180 8.08 -1.10 -13.92
N ARG A 181 7.59 0.13 -13.89
CA ARG A 181 8.34 1.31 -13.49
C ARG A 181 7.47 2.14 -12.55
N VAL A 182 7.97 2.39 -11.35
CA VAL A 182 7.28 3.13 -10.31
C VAL A 182 8.10 4.37 -9.94
N SER A 183 7.59 5.56 -10.25
CA SER A 183 8.16 6.81 -9.74
C SER A 183 7.83 6.96 -8.24
N GLY A 184 8.81 7.42 -7.45
CA GLY A 184 8.62 7.78 -6.05
C GLY A 184 7.88 9.10 -5.82
N PHE A 185 7.47 9.80 -6.89
CA PHE A 185 6.67 11.02 -6.77
C PHE A 185 5.44 10.79 -5.89
N GLY A 186 5.18 11.73 -4.98
CA GLY A 186 4.10 11.67 -3.99
C GLY A 186 4.30 10.73 -2.81
N PHE A 187 5.29 9.83 -2.85
CA PHE A 187 5.45 8.80 -1.83
C PHE A 187 5.83 9.35 -0.45
N ALA A 188 6.53 10.50 -0.39
CA ALA A 188 6.85 11.15 0.88
C ALA A 188 5.57 11.55 1.67
N GLN A 189 4.55 12.06 0.97
CA GLN A 189 3.27 12.46 1.54
C GLN A 189 2.43 11.24 1.94
N VAL A 190 2.42 10.22 1.10
CA VAL A 190 1.83 8.89 1.38
C VAL A 190 2.43 8.31 2.66
N SER A 191 3.76 8.31 2.78
CA SER A 191 4.48 7.82 3.94
C SER A 191 4.16 8.62 5.20
N ARG A 192 4.02 9.95 5.08
CA ARG A 192 3.59 10.81 6.19
C ARG A 192 2.17 10.48 6.64
N TYR A 193 1.24 10.29 5.72
CA TYR A 193 -0.15 9.91 6.02
C TYR A 193 -0.22 8.56 6.74
N MET A 194 0.41 7.51 6.20
CA MET A 194 0.39 6.19 6.84
C MET A 194 0.95 6.22 8.27
N LYS A 195 2.04 6.96 8.49
CA LYS A 195 2.62 7.13 9.84
C LYS A 195 1.72 7.94 10.77
N TRP A 196 1.07 8.98 10.25
CA TRP A 196 0.08 9.75 10.99
C TRP A 196 -1.02 8.81 11.49
N VAL A 197 -1.68 8.05 10.60
CA VAL A 197 -2.74 7.06 10.96
C VAL A 197 -2.26 6.08 12.04
N LEU A 198 -1.09 5.46 11.85
CA LEU A 198 -0.57 4.47 12.80
C LEU A 198 -0.21 5.07 14.18
N ALA A 199 0.06 6.37 14.27
CA ALA A 199 0.37 7.03 15.54
C ALA A 199 -0.87 7.26 16.44
N GLY A 200 -2.11 7.13 15.93
CA GLY A 200 -3.34 7.18 16.74
C GLY A 200 -3.93 8.57 17.04
N GLN A 201 -3.43 9.65 16.43
CA GLN A 201 -3.89 11.07 16.37
C GLN A 201 -4.14 11.87 17.68
N PRO A 202 -3.79 13.19 17.79
CA PRO A 202 -3.30 14.17 16.77
C PRO A 202 -1.82 14.64 17.00
N ALA A 203 -1.10 15.43 16.18
CA ALA A 203 -1.43 16.41 15.11
C ALA A 203 -0.35 16.49 13.99
N PRO A 204 -0.53 17.37 12.97
CA PRO A 204 0.44 18.47 12.85
C PRO A 204 -0.22 19.86 12.75
N GLY A 205 -0.01 20.67 13.80
CA GLY A 205 0.06 22.13 13.69
C GLY A 205 1.53 22.54 13.79
N GLY A 206 2.03 23.31 12.81
CA GLY A 206 3.42 23.73 12.67
C GLY A 206 3.93 23.53 11.25
#